data_AF-A0A7L8GG25-F1
#
_entry.id   AF-A0A7L8GG25-F1
#
_cell.length_a   1.000
_cell.length_b   1.000
_cell.length_c   1.000
_cell.angle_alpha   90.00
_cell.angle_beta   90.00
_cell.angle_gamma   90.00
#
_symmetry.space_group_name_H-M   'P 1'
#
loop_
_entity.id
_entity.type
_entity.pdbx_description
1 polymer ?
#
loop_
_entity_poly.entity_id
_entity_poly.type
_entity_poly.pdbx_seq_one_letter_code
_entity_poly.pdbx_strand_id
1 'polypeptide(L)'
;MKSIFVFMIMLFIFWGVSSFSWFMLWMSLEMSMLMMIPLMTMLNSQHHIESAMKYFLIQGISSSSFILISLWNIMNFLFIPSLMIIVVIMMKIGMFPFMFWYKEVIMKSSFLSNKLIMTLQKILPMTVIY
;
A
#
# COMPACT_ATOMS: atom_id res chain seq x y z
N MET A 1 4.42 3.76 -21.53
CA MET A 1 4.41 2.72 -20.48
C MET A 1 4.33 3.32 -19.07
N LYS A 2 5.32 4.09 -18.58
CA LYS A 2 5.29 4.66 -17.21
C LYS A 2 4.00 5.44 -16.89
N SER A 3 3.49 6.24 -17.82
CA SER A 3 2.24 7.00 -17.69
C SER A 3 1.00 6.12 -17.48
N ILE A 4 0.95 4.94 -18.12
CA ILE A 4 -0.18 4.01 -18.03
C ILE A 4 -0.27 3.44 -16.62
N PHE A 5 0.87 3.05 -16.02
CA PHE A 5 0.91 2.55 -14.65
C PHE A 5 0.51 3.63 -13.63
N VAL A 6 0.97 4.87 -13.81
CA VAL A 6 0.56 5.99 -12.94
C VAL A 6 -0.95 6.22 -13.04
N PHE A 7 -1.51 6.19 -14.24
CA PHE A 7 -2.95 6.33 -14.44
C PHE A 7 -3.75 5.21 -13.77
N MET A 8 -3.30 3.96 -13.92
CA MET A 8 -3.90 2.79 -13.23
C MET A 8 -3.89 2.96 -11.71
N ILE A 9 -2.76 3.42 -11.13
CA ILE A 9 -2.67 3.69 -9.69
C ILE A 9 -3.72 4.73 -9.27
N MET A 10 -3.86 5.82 -10.01
CA MET A 10 -4.83 6.88 -9.70
C MET A 10 -6.28 6.35 -9.75
N LEU A 11 -6.60 5.54 -10.75
CA LEU A 11 -7.93 4.92 -10.85
C LEU A 11 -8.24 4.01 -9.67
N PHE A 12 -7.29 3.16 -9.26
CA PHE A 12 -7.49 2.28 -8.11
C PHE A 12 -7.62 3.07 -6.80
N ILE A 13 -6.87 4.18 -6.64
CA ILE A 13 -7.04 5.06 -5.48
C ILE A 13 -8.44 5.67 -5.45
N PHE A 14 -8.91 6.19 -6.59
CA PHE A 14 -10.26 6.75 -6.69
C PHE A 14 -11.35 5.70 -6.37
N TRP A 15 -11.16 4.48 -6.85
CA TRP A 15 -12.09 3.38 -6.57
C TRP A 15 -12.10 2.99 -5.08
N GLY A 16 -10.95 3.00 -4.43
CA GLY A 16 -10.87 2.75 -2.98
C GLY A 16 -11.52 3.85 -2.15
N VAL A 17 -11.27 5.13 -2.46
CA VAL A 17 -11.84 6.27 -1.72
C VAL A 17 -13.38 6.27 -1.79
N SER A 18 -13.96 5.82 -2.91
CA SER A 18 -15.41 5.75 -3.11
C SER A 18 -16.06 4.49 -2.54
N SER A 19 -15.28 3.58 -1.97
CA SER A 19 -15.78 2.26 -1.58
C SER A 19 -16.39 2.24 -0.17
N PHE A 20 -17.52 1.53 -0.04
CA PHE A 20 -18.27 1.40 1.23
C PHE A 20 -17.95 0.12 2.00
N SER A 21 -17.27 -0.84 1.38
CA SER A 21 -16.98 -2.14 1.99
C SER A 21 -15.49 -2.32 2.25
N TRP A 22 -15.16 -2.93 3.39
CA TRP A 22 -13.79 -3.26 3.78
C TRP A 22 -13.06 -4.10 2.72
N PHE A 23 -13.78 -5.00 2.05
CA PHE A 23 -13.22 -5.82 0.97
C PHE A 23 -12.82 -5.00 -0.26
N MET A 24 -13.64 -4.01 -0.65
CA MET A 24 -13.35 -3.18 -1.83
C MET A 24 -12.21 -2.20 -1.55
N LEU A 25 -12.12 -1.68 -0.30
CA LEU A 25 -10.94 -0.97 0.17
C LEU A 25 -9.68 -1.84 0.08
N TRP A 26 -9.73 -3.08 0.57
CA TRP A 26 -8.62 -4.01 0.49
C TRP A 26 -8.19 -4.29 -0.96
N MET A 27 -9.14 -4.56 -1.86
CA MET A 27 -8.86 -4.75 -3.29
C MET A 27 -8.15 -3.55 -3.90
N SER A 28 -8.58 -2.32 -3.59
CA SER A 28 -7.93 -1.11 -4.09
C SER A 28 -6.50 -0.94 -3.55
N LEU A 29 -6.26 -1.30 -2.28
CA LEU A 29 -4.94 -1.31 -1.64
C LEU A 29 -4.00 -2.34 -2.27
N GLU A 30 -4.52 -3.49 -2.70
CA GLU A 30 -3.72 -4.54 -3.33
C GLU A 30 -3.43 -4.22 -4.81
N MET A 31 -4.41 -3.72 -5.55
CA MET A 31 -4.23 -3.33 -6.96
C MET A 31 -3.28 -2.13 -7.12
N SER A 32 -3.38 -1.14 -6.24
CA SER A 32 -2.44 0.00 -6.23
C SER A 32 -1.00 -0.43 -5.91
N MET A 33 -0.83 -1.47 -5.08
CA MET A 33 0.47 -2.08 -4.79
C MET A 33 1.03 -2.84 -6.00
N LEU A 34 0.22 -3.70 -6.65
CA LEU A 34 0.63 -4.47 -7.82
C LEU A 34 1.06 -3.57 -8.99
N MET A 35 0.39 -2.44 -9.19
CA MET A 35 0.76 -1.48 -10.24
C MET A 35 2.03 -0.69 -9.94
N MET A 36 2.47 -0.62 -8.68
CA MET A 36 3.74 0.02 -8.31
C MET A 36 4.96 -0.87 -8.62
N ILE A 37 4.83 -2.19 -8.49
CA ILE A 37 5.92 -3.15 -8.73
C ILE A 37 6.56 -2.97 -10.12
N PRO A 38 5.82 -3.04 -11.24
CA PRO A 38 6.41 -2.88 -12.56
C PRO A 38 7.02 -1.49 -12.74
N LEU A 39 6.43 -0.45 -12.12
CA LEU A 39 6.97 0.91 -12.20
C LEU A 39 8.32 1.05 -11.49
N MET A 40 8.55 0.30 -10.41
CA MET A 40 9.83 0.24 -9.69
C MET A 40 10.88 -0.59 -10.46
N THR A 41 10.48 -1.67 -11.13
CA THR A 41 11.41 -2.56 -11.86
C THR A 41 11.72 -2.12 -13.30
N MET A 42 11.07 -1.06 -13.82
CA MET A 42 11.33 -0.54 -15.18
C MET A 42 12.81 -0.27 -15.48
N LEU A 43 13.57 0.12 -14.46
CA LEU A 43 15.02 0.22 -14.55
C LEU A 43 15.57 -1.11 -14.04
N ASN A 44 16.05 -1.99 -14.93
CA ASN A 44 16.52 -3.35 -14.62
C ASN A 44 17.88 -3.37 -13.87
N SER A 45 18.06 -2.52 -12.86
CA SER A 45 19.23 -2.59 -11.97
C SER A 45 18.93 -3.52 -10.78
N GLN A 46 19.97 -4.19 -10.28
CA GLN A 46 19.84 -5.06 -9.10
C GLN A 46 19.25 -4.30 -7.90
N HIS A 47 19.63 -3.04 -7.71
CA HIS A 47 19.09 -2.20 -6.63
C HIS A 47 17.59 -1.91 -6.77
N HIS A 48 17.11 -1.66 -7.98
CA HIS A 48 15.69 -1.42 -8.22
C HIS A 48 14.86 -2.68 -7.98
N ILE A 49 15.35 -3.85 -8.41
CA ILE A 49 14.70 -5.14 -8.18
C ILE A 49 14.63 -5.44 -6.67
N GLU A 50 15.72 -5.27 -5.92
CA GLU A 50 15.72 -5.43 -4.46
C GLU A 50 14.70 -4.53 -3.77
N SER A 51 14.62 -3.25 -4.19
CA SER A 51 13.67 -2.31 -3.62
C SER A 51 12.22 -2.70 -3.90
N ALA A 52 11.92 -3.17 -5.12
CA ALA A 52 10.60 -3.64 -5.50
C ALA A 52 10.19 -4.90 -4.72
N MET A 53 11.12 -5.83 -4.51
CA MET A 53 10.86 -7.04 -3.71
C MET A 53 10.57 -6.73 -2.24
N LYS A 54 11.33 -5.81 -1.63
CA LYS A 54 11.07 -5.35 -0.25
C LYS A 54 9.71 -4.66 -0.14
N TYR A 55 9.38 -3.79 -1.09
CA TYR A 55 8.07 -3.14 -1.17
C TYR A 55 6.94 -4.18 -1.26
N PHE A 56 7.06 -5.13 -2.19
CA PHE A 56 6.07 -6.18 -2.42
C PHE A 56 5.81 -7.02 -1.16
N LEU A 57 6.88 -7.53 -0.53
CA LEU A 57 6.74 -8.40 0.64
C LEU A 57 6.03 -7.69 1.80
N ILE A 58 6.46 -6.48 2.13
CA ILE A 58 5.96 -5.78 3.31
C ILE A 58 4.53 -5.28 3.07
N GLN A 59 4.24 -4.77 1.88
CA GLN A 59 2.88 -4.35 1.52
C GLN A 59 1.93 -5.53 1.38
N GLY A 60 2.39 -6.69 0.91
CA GLY A 60 1.60 -7.92 0.84
C GLY A 60 1.26 -8.50 2.22
N ILE A 61 2.21 -8.49 3.16
CA ILE A 61 1.95 -8.89 4.55
C ILE A 61 0.96 -7.92 5.21
N SER A 62 1.11 -6.62 4.95
CA SER A 62 0.16 -5.61 5.45
C SER A 62 -1.23 -5.75 4.82
N SER A 63 -1.36 -6.01 3.53
CA SER A 63 -2.68 -6.21 2.90
C SER A 63 -3.37 -7.49 3.39
N SER A 64 -2.65 -8.61 3.49
CA SER A 64 -3.21 -9.87 4.00
C SER A 64 -3.64 -9.78 5.47
N SER A 65 -2.86 -9.11 6.33
CA SER A 65 -3.27 -8.85 7.72
C SER A 65 -4.50 -7.94 7.80
N PHE A 66 -4.60 -6.92 6.94
CA PHE A 66 -5.78 -6.04 6.89
C PHE A 66 -7.07 -6.81 6.64
N ILE A 67 -7.11 -7.68 5.62
CA ILE A 67 -8.33 -8.42 5.32
C ILE A 67 -8.69 -9.41 6.43
N LEU A 68 -7.70 -10.11 7.02
CA LEU A 68 -7.93 -11.02 8.14
C LEU A 68 -8.57 -10.32 9.33
N ILE A 69 -8.05 -9.15 9.72
CA ILE A 69 -8.60 -8.38 10.84
C ILE A 69 -9.98 -7.83 10.49
N SER A 70 -10.18 -7.36 9.25
CA SER A 70 -11.49 -6.86 8.81
C SER A 70 -12.57 -7.94 8.89
N LEU A 71 -12.26 -9.16 8.47
CA LEU A 71 -13.16 -10.31 8.55
C LEU A 71 -13.46 -10.67 10.00
N TRP A 72 -12.45 -10.62 10.87
CA TRP A 72 -12.64 -10.90 12.29
C TRP A 72 -13.51 -9.85 12.99
N ASN A 73 -13.35 -8.57 12.64
CA ASN A 73 -14.19 -7.49 13.17
C ASN A 73 -15.67 -7.66 12.73
N ILE A 74 -15.90 -8.08 11.49
CA ILE A 74 -17.25 -8.38 10.98
C ILE A 74 -17.88 -9.51 11.80
N MET A 75 -17.13 -10.59 12.08
CA MET A 75 -17.62 -11.72 12.88
C MET A 75 -17.93 -11.33 14.33
N ASN A 76 -17.14 -10.42 14.91
CA ASN A 76 -17.30 -9.99 16.31
C ASN A 76 -18.22 -8.77 16.50
N PHE A 77 -18.87 -8.28 15.43
CA PHE A 77 -19.71 -7.06 15.44
C PHE A 77 -19.02 -5.82 16.07
N LEU A 78 -17.70 -5.72 15.91
CA LEU A 78 -16.94 -4.57 16.39
C LEU A 78 -17.00 -3.44 15.35
N PHE A 79 -17.69 -2.35 15.68
CA PHE A 79 -17.85 -1.18 14.79
C PHE A 79 -16.68 -0.17 14.86
N ILE A 80 -15.73 -0.35 15.77
CA ILE A 80 -14.62 0.58 15.99
C ILE A 80 -13.37 0.01 15.33
N PRO A 81 -12.53 0.82 14.66
CA PRO A 81 -11.23 0.35 14.17
C PRO A 81 -10.43 -0.21 15.33
N SER A 82 -10.23 -1.53 15.31
CA SER A 82 -9.45 -2.21 16.35
C SER A 82 -8.00 -1.69 16.31
N LEU A 83 -7.34 -1.65 17.47
CA LEU A 83 -5.92 -1.29 17.57
C LEU A 83 -5.05 -2.04 16.54
N MET A 84 -5.45 -3.26 16.19
CA MET A 84 -4.82 -4.08 15.17
C MET A 84 -4.89 -3.47 13.76
N ILE A 85 -6.04 -2.89 13.36
CA ILE A 85 -6.16 -2.19 12.06
C ILE A 85 -5.19 -1.01 12.01
N ILE A 86 -5.08 -0.24 13.10
CA ILE A 86 -4.17 0.92 13.17
C ILE A 86 -2.72 0.46 12.99
N VAL A 87 -2.30 -0.63 13.67
CA VAL A 87 -0.96 -1.18 13.52
C VAL A 87 -0.67 -1.62 12.08
N VAL A 88 -1.64 -2.27 11.43
CA VAL A 88 -1.49 -2.69 10.01
C VAL A 88 -1.34 -1.50 9.08
N ILE A 89 -2.12 -0.43 9.29
CA ILE A 89 -2.05 0.79 8.49
C ILE A 89 -0.72 1.53 8.74
N MET A 90 -0.24 1.59 9.98
CA MET A 90 1.07 2.15 10.34
C MET A 90 2.20 1.44 9.58
N MET A 91 2.12 0.11 9.45
CA MET A 91 3.05 -0.68 8.65
C MET A 91 3.00 -0.29 7.16
N LYS A 92 1.79 -0.06 6.62
CA LYS A 92 1.52 0.34 5.23
C LYS A 92 2.04 1.73 4.88
N ILE A 93 1.94 2.70 5.81
CA ILE A 93 2.43 4.08 5.64
C ILE A 93 3.94 4.19 5.91
N GLY A 94 4.53 3.22 6.61
CA GLY A 94 5.94 3.25 7.03
C GLY A 94 6.18 4.19 8.22
N MET A 95 5.19 4.31 9.12
CA MET A 95 5.33 5.06 10.37
C MET A 95 6.15 4.26 11.38
N PHE A 96 6.70 4.93 12.40
CA PHE A 96 7.44 4.26 13.49
C PHE A 96 6.56 3.19 14.15
N PRO A 97 7.06 1.98 14.46
CA PRO A 97 8.44 1.45 14.33
C PRO A 97 8.80 0.86 12.95
N PHE A 98 7.86 0.81 12.00
CA PHE A 98 8.02 0.19 10.69
C PHE A 98 8.66 1.11 9.62
N MET A 99 9.43 2.11 10.02
CA MET A 99 10.03 3.08 9.09
C MET A 99 11.19 2.52 8.25
N PHE A 100 11.75 1.37 8.63
CA PHE A 100 12.95 0.81 8.01
C PHE A 100 12.78 0.50 6.53
N TRP A 101 11.68 -0.18 6.17
CA TRP A 101 11.42 -0.55 4.78
C TRP A 101 11.25 0.66 3.88
N TYR A 102 10.59 1.69 4.40
CA TYR A 102 10.34 2.93 3.70
C TYR A 102 11.67 3.59 3.31
N LYS A 103 12.58 3.78 4.26
CA LYS A 103 13.90 4.40 4.02
C LYS A 103 14.70 3.63 2.97
N GLU A 104 14.78 2.32 3.09
CA GLU A 104 15.55 1.48 2.17
C GLU A 104 14.98 1.48 0.75
N VAL A 105 13.65 1.43 0.61
CA VAL A 105 12.99 1.48 -0.68
C VAL A 105 13.23 2.82 -1.36
N ILE A 106 13.14 3.93 -0.62
CA ILE A 106 13.30 5.26 -1.21
C ILE A 106 14.72 5.50 -1.70
N MET A 107 15.73 5.04 -0.95
CA MET A 107 17.13 5.22 -1.33
C MET A 107 17.50 4.49 -2.62
N LYS A 108 16.88 3.33 -2.88
CA LYS A 108 17.22 2.45 -4.00
C LYS A 108 16.29 2.58 -5.22
N SER A 109 15.13 3.23 -5.09
CA SER A 109 14.16 3.33 -6.18
C SER A 109 14.33 4.60 -7.03
N SER A 110 13.66 4.65 -8.19
CA SER A 110 13.69 5.80 -9.09
C SER A 110 13.02 7.05 -8.48
N PHE A 111 13.36 8.24 -8.98
CA PHE A 111 12.73 9.48 -8.52
C PHE A 111 11.19 9.51 -8.72
N LEU A 112 10.70 8.91 -9.81
CA LEU A 112 9.26 8.82 -10.08
C LEU A 112 8.57 7.92 -9.04
N SER A 113 9.09 6.71 -8.80
CA SER A 113 8.54 5.79 -7.80
C SER A 113 8.58 6.41 -6.39
N ASN A 114 9.65 7.11 -6.04
CA ASN A 114 9.76 7.81 -4.76
C ASN A 114 8.65 8.85 -4.57
N LYS A 115 8.36 9.66 -5.61
CA LYS A 115 7.25 10.62 -5.54
C LYS A 115 5.92 9.93 -5.32
N LEU A 116 5.64 8.84 -6.05
CA LEU A 116 4.37 8.11 -5.94
C LEU A 116 4.19 7.44 -4.58
N ILE A 117 5.26 6.84 -4.02
CA ILE A 117 5.25 6.24 -2.68
C ILE A 117 5.00 7.30 -1.60
N MET A 118 5.61 8.48 -1.76
CA MET A 118 5.50 9.59 -0.80
C MET A 118 4.11 10.22 -0.75
N THR A 119 3.41 10.28 -1.89
CA THR A 119 2.15 11.02 -2.02
C THR A 119 0.95 10.10 -2.21
N LEU A 120 0.85 9.47 -3.38
CA LEU A 120 -0.36 8.76 -3.80
C LEU A 120 -0.64 7.50 -2.99
N GLN A 121 0.41 6.74 -2.68
CA GLN A 121 0.26 5.50 -1.90
C GLN A 121 -0.16 5.75 -0.45
N LYS A 122 -0.11 7.00 0.05
CA LYS A 122 -0.61 7.36 1.38
C LYS A 122 -2.10 7.68 1.42
N ILE A 123 -2.75 7.93 0.28
CA ILE A 123 -4.15 8.34 0.24
C ILE A 123 -5.07 7.22 0.74
N LEU A 124 -4.94 6.01 0.18
CA LEU A 124 -5.78 4.86 0.58
C LEU A 124 -5.61 4.47 2.05
N PRO A 125 -4.39 4.36 2.61
CA PRO A 125 -4.24 4.14 4.05
C PRO A 125 -4.91 5.20 4.93
N MET A 126 -4.93 6.47 4.50
CA MET A 126 -5.59 7.54 5.26
C MET A 126 -7.11 7.43 5.23
N THR A 127 -7.72 6.98 4.13
CA THR A 127 -9.18 6.77 4.07
C THR A 127 -9.68 5.61 4.93
N VAL A 128 -8.78 4.80 5.48
CA VAL A 128 -9.14 3.73 6.42
C VAL A 128 -9.12 4.23 7.87
N ILE A 129 -8.30 5.25 8.15
CA ILE A 129 -8.20 5.85 9.49
C ILE A 129 -9.34 6.84 9.73
N TYR A 130 -9.69 7.62 8.71
CA TYR A 130 -10.72 8.66 8.74
C TYR A 130 -12.01 8.18 8.09
#